data_AF-A0A956CZ61-F1
#
_entry.id   AF-A0A956CZ61-F1
#
_cell.length_a   1.000
_cell.length_b   1.000
_cell.length_c   1.000
_cell.angle_alpha   90.00
_cell.angle_beta   90.00
_cell.angle_gamma   90.00
#
_symmetry.space_group_name_H-M   'P 1'
#
loop_
_entity.id
_entity.type
_entity.pdbx_description
1 polymer ?
#
loop_
_entity_poly.entity_id
_entity_poly.type
_entity_poly.pdbx_seq_one_letter_code
_entity_poly.pdbx_strand_id
1 'polypeptide(L)'
;MIVVLGLLGLLGLAVHVSFAVGLSAWAVRVAKQRGGAYRYAIALPGVGFFASMAGGMLTLMGLIHAFGAVANAPPDVRASALADGISEAMNGTAYGLVAAILLYLTSAILSSVGSRRAREAR
;
A
#
# COMPACT_ATOMS: atom_id res chain seq x y z
N MET A 1 -11.60 -20.05 -7.74
CA MET A 1 -11.16 -18.68 -8.10
C MET A 1 -11.19 -17.72 -6.91
N ILE A 2 -12.32 -17.60 -6.18
CA ILE A 2 -12.43 -16.80 -4.94
C ILE A 2 -11.38 -17.18 -3.87
N VAL A 3 -11.08 -18.46 -3.68
CA VAL A 3 -10.06 -18.93 -2.72
C VAL A 3 -8.62 -18.58 -3.15
N VAL A 4 -8.36 -18.51 -4.46
CA VAL A 4 -7.04 -18.14 -5.01
C VAL A 4 -6.84 -16.61 -4.95
N LEU A 5 -7.88 -15.83 -5.25
CA LEU A 5 -7.91 -14.38 -5.01
C LEU A 5 -7.79 -14.05 -3.51
N GLY A 6 -8.39 -14.87 -2.62
CA GLY A 6 -8.23 -14.75 -1.18
C GLY A 6 -6.81 -15.07 -0.70
N LEU A 7 -6.18 -16.14 -1.21
CA LEU A 7 -4.80 -16.53 -0.86
C LEU A 7 -3.76 -15.56 -1.44
N LEU A 8 -3.94 -15.10 -2.68
CA LEU A 8 -3.10 -14.05 -3.28
C LEU A 8 -3.34 -12.70 -2.62
N GLY A 9 -4.56 -12.42 -2.16
CA GLY A 9 -4.92 -11.31 -1.28
C GLY A 9 -4.15 -11.32 0.03
N LEU A 10 -4.14 -12.46 0.72
CA LEU A 10 -3.43 -12.66 1.98
C LEU A 10 -1.91 -12.63 1.80
N LEU A 11 -1.38 -13.20 0.71
CA LEU A 11 0.04 -13.10 0.34
C LEU A 11 0.43 -11.66 0.01
N GLY A 12 -0.39 -10.95 -0.76
CA GLY A 12 -0.21 -9.54 -1.09
C GLY A 12 -0.21 -8.66 0.16
N LEU A 13 -1.17 -8.89 1.06
CA LEU A 13 -1.23 -8.22 2.36
C LEU A 13 0.00 -8.56 3.22
N ALA A 14 0.41 -9.83 3.28
CA ALA A 14 1.57 -10.27 4.05
C ALA A 14 2.86 -9.64 3.52
N VAL A 15 3.04 -9.53 2.20
CA VAL A 15 4.18 -8.84 1.58
C VAL A 15 4.13 -7.34 1.87
N HIS A 16 2.97 -6.70 1.76
CA HIS A 16 2.82 -5.27 2.06
C HIS A 16 3.08 -4.96 3.52
N VAL A 17 2.56 -5.78 4.44
CA VAL A 17 2.80 -5.67 5.88
C VAL A 17 4.28 -5.93 6.17
N SER A 18 4.89 -6.97 5.60
CA SER A 18 6.31 -7.29 5.81
C SER A 18 7.23 -6.19 5.30
N PHE A 19 6.92 -5.64 4.12
CA PHE A 19 7.70 -4.56 3.51
C PHE A 19 7.53 -3.25 4.29
N ALA A 20 6.30 -2.89 4.67
CA ALA A 20 6.02 -1.69 5.47
C ALA A 20 6.64 -1.79 6.87
N VAL A 21 6.55 -2.95 7.53
CA VAL A 21 7.20 -3.22 8.82
C VAL A 21 8.72 -3.18 8.67
N GLY A 22 9.28 -3.78 7.62
CA GLY A 22 10.71 -3.74 7.31
C GLY A 22 11.23 -2.33 7.09
N LEU A 23 10.53 -1.52 6.27
CA LEU A 23 10.85 -0.11 6.04
C LEU A 23 10.73 0.73 7.31
N SER A 24 9.71 0.46 8.12
CA SER A 24 9.48 1.15 9.40
C SER A 24 10.57 0.81 10.41
N ALA A 25 10.94 -0.48 10.54
CA ALA A 25 11.99 -0.95 11.42
C ALA A 25 13.37 -0.43 10.98
N TRP A 26 13.65 -0.47 9.68
CA TRP A 26 14.86 0.12 9.11
C TRP A 26 14.92 1.64 9.33
N ALA A 27 13.83 2.37 9.08
CA ALA A 27 13.74 3.81 9.31
C ALA A 27 13.99 4.16 10.79
N VAL A 28 13.41 3.40 11.73
CA VAL A 28 13.65 3.55 13.18
C VAL A 28 15.12 3.28 13.54
N ARG A 29 15.73 2.24 12.96
CA ARG A 29 17.14 1.89 13.21
C ARG A 29 18.08 2.96 12.67
N VAL A 30 17.86 3.43 11.44
CA VAL A 30 18.64 4.51 10.82
C VAL A 30 18.46 5.83 11.58
N ALA A 31 17.24 6.14 12.01
CA ALA A 31 16.93 7.31 12.83
C ALA A 31 17.73 7.34 14.15
N LYS A 32 17.90 6.18 14.80
CA LYS A 32 18.71 6.03 16.02
C LYS A 32 20.21 6.20 15.74
N GLN A 33 20.71 5.74 14.59
CA GLN A 33 22.13 5.82 14.24
C GLN A 33 22.59 7.22 13.79
N ARG A 34 21.71 8.04 13.23
CA ARG A 34 22.06 9.36 12.65
C ARG A 34 21.59 10.56 13.47
N GLY A 35 21.09 10.38 14.69
CA GLY A 35 20.72 11.48 15.60
C GLY A 35 19.61 12.41 15.09
N GLY A 36 18.83 12.00 14.08
CA GLY A 36 17.95 12.88 13.30
C GLY A 36 16.58 12.28 12.98
N ALA A 37 16.00 11.53 13.92
CA ALA A 37 14.72 10.80 13.77
C ALA A 37 13.57 11.65 13.20
N TYR A 38 13.57 12.96 13.46
CA TYR A 38 12.62 13.94 12.93
C TYR A 38 12.65 14.08 11.40
N ARG A 39 13.82 13.95 10.74
CA ARG A 39 13.95 14.11 9.28
C ARG A 39 13.30 12.96 8.51
N TYR A 40 13.28 11.75 9.09
CA TYR A 40 12.64 10.57 8.49
C TYR A 40 11.11 10.62 8.62
N ALA A 41 10.58 11.29 9.64
CA ALA A 41 9.14 11.52 9.77
C ALA A 41 8.57 12.40 8.64
N ILE A 42 9.40 13.26 8.03
CA ILE A 42 8.99 14.11 6.90
C ILE A 42 8.99 13.33 5.57
N ALA A 43 9.87 12.33 5.40
CA ALA A 43 9.97 11.58 4.14
C ALA A 43 8.90 10.49 3.98
N LEU A 44 8.51 9.82 5.08
CA LEU A 44 7.54 8.71 5.07
C LEU A 44 6.15 9.07 4.51
N PRO A 45 5.55 10.23 4.82
CA PRO A 45 4.27 10.67 4.24
C PRO A 45 4.32 10.79 2.72
N GLY A 46 5.41 11.33 2.17
CA GLY A 46 5.58 11.45 0.72
C GLY A 46 5.57 10.08 0.03
N VAL A 47 6.28 9.10 0.60
CA VAL A 47 6.26 7.71 0.10
C VAL A 47 4.86 7.10 0.22
N GLY A 48 4.14 7.38 1.31
CA GLY A 48 2.76 6.94 1.49
C GLY A 48 1.80 7.48 0.43
N PHE A 49 1.95 8.75 0.03
CA PHE A 49 1.17 9.34 -1.06
C PHE A 49 1.40 8.62 -2.39
N PHE A 50 2.65 8.38 -2.77
CA PHE A 50 2.97 7.67 -4.00
C PHE A 50 2.50 6.21 -3.99
N ALA A 51 2.53 5.53 -2.83
CA ALA A 51 2.00 4.18 -2.68
C ALA A 51 0.48 4.14 -2.96
N SER A 52 -0.29 5.11 -2.44
CA SER A 52 -1.73 5.21 -2.71
C SER A 52 -2.01 5.48 -4.19
N MET A 53 -1.22 6.35 -4.84
CA MET A 53 -1.37 6.65 -6.27
C MET A 53 -1.03 5.45 -7.14
N ALA A 54 0.02 4.70 -6.79
CA ALA A 54 0.37 3.45 -7.47
C ALA A 54 -0.76 2.41 -7.37
N GLY A 55 -1.42 2.30 -6.22
CA GLY A 55 -2.59 1.42 -6.05
C GLY A 55 -3.77 1.82 -6.94
N GLY A 56 -4.10 3.12 -7.00
CA GLY A 56 -5.14 3.63 -7.90
C GLY A 56 -4.78 3.39 -9.38
N MET A 57 -3.52 3.55 -9.76
CA MET A 57 -3.03 3.27 -11.11
C MET A 57 -3.16 1.79 -11.48
N LEU A 58 -2.85 0.88 -10.55
CA LEU A 58 -3.01 -0.56 -10.77
C LEU A 58 -4.47 -0.94 -11.03
N THR A 59 -5.41 -0.31 -10.31
CA THR A 59 -6.84 -0.48 -10.57
C THR A 59 -7.24 0.01 -11.96
N LEU A 60 -6.74 1.19 -12.39
CA LEU A 60 -7.02 1.70 -13.73
C LEU A 60 -6.51 0.75 -14.82
N MET A 61 -5.30 0.21 -14.67
CA MET A 61 -4.74 -0.77 -15.60
C MET A 61 -5.55 -2.07 -15.62
N GLY A 62 -5.99 -2.56 -14.46
CA GLY A 62 -6.86 -3.72 -14.36
C GLY A 62 -8.21 -3.53 -15.05
N LEU A 63 -8.83 -2.34 -14.90
CA LEU A 63 -10.07 -2.00 -15.58
C LEU A 63 -9.90 -1.94 -17.10
N ILE A 64 -8.80 -1.36 -17.60
CA ILE A 64 -8.49 -1.33 -19.04
C ILE A 64 -8.45 -2.76 -19.61
N HIS A 65 -7.79 -3.68 -18.90
CA HIS A 65 -7.74 -5.09 -19.30
C HIS A 65 -9.10 -5.78 -19.22
N ALA A 66 -9.86 -5.56 -18.13
CA ALA A 66 -11.18 -6.15 -17.95
C ALA A 66 -12.15 -5.75 -19.08
N PHE A 67 -12.19 -4.46 -19.43
CA PHE A 67 -13.02 -3.98 -20.54
C PHE A 67 -12.53 -4.48 -21.91
N GLY A 68 -11.22 -4.58 -22.11
CA GLY A 68 -10.65 -5.17 -23.33
C GLY A 68 -11.02 -6.65 -23.52
N ALA A 69 -11.03 -7.43 -22.44
CA ALA A 69 -11.39 -8.85 -22.47
C ALA A 69 -12.88 -9.07 -22.80
N VAL A 70 -13.76 -8.19 -22.33
CA VAL A 70 -15.21 -8.27 -22.58
C VAL A 70 -15.57 -8.09 -24.05
N ALA A 71 -14.78 -7.30 -24.81
CA ALA A 71 -15.03 -7.04 -26.22
C ALA A 71 -15.07 -8.32 -27.08
N ASN A 72 -14.28 -9.34 -26.72
CA ASN A 72 -14.17 -10.59 -27.46
C ASN A 72 -14.85 -11.78 -26.76
N ALA A 73 -15.43 -11.57 -25.57
CA ALA A 73 -16.04 -12.64 -24.80
C ALA A 73 -17.42 -13.06 -25.36
N PRO A 74 -17.80 -14.35 -25.26
CA PRO A 74 -19.15 -14.82 -25.59
C PRO A 74 -20.24 -14.11 -24.76
N PRO A 75 -21.42 -13.80 -25.33
CA PRO A 75 -22.44 -12.99 -24.68
C PRO A 75 -22.92 -13.51 -23.32
N ASP A 76 -22.95 -14.83 -23.16
CA ASP A 76 -23.36 -15.55 -21.95
C ASP A 76 -22.40 -15.39 -20.78
N VAL A 77 -21.10 -15.12 -21.04
CA VAL A 77 -20.08 -15.00 -19.99
C VAL A 77 -19.56 -13.57 -19.79
N ARG A 78 -19.83 -12.63 -20.70
CA ARG A 78 -19.37 -11.22 -20.65
C ARG A 78 -19.56 -10.56 -19.28
N ALA A 79 -20.75 -10.72 -18.71
CA ALA A 79 -21.08 -10.11 -17.42
C ALA A 79 -20.21 -10.67 -16.28
N SER A 80 -20.01 -12.00 -16.25
CA SER A 80 -19.16 -12.63 -15.23
C SER A 80 -17.69 -12.26 -15.42
N ALA A 81 -17.18 -12.27 -16.66
CA ALA A 81 -15.80 -11.92 -16.97
C ALA A 81 -15.48 -10.46 -16.62
N LEU A 82 -16.43 -9.54 -16.87
CA LEU A 82 -16.29 -8.15 -16.45
C LEU A 82 -16.25 -8.02 -14.92
N ALA A 83 -17.18 -8.68 -14.23
CA ALA A 83 -17.27 -8.63 -12.77
C ALA A 83 -15.99 -9.18 -12.11
N ASP A 84 -15.46 -10.28 -12.63
CA ASP A 84 -14.21 -10.88 -12.16
C ASP A 84 -13.02 -9.94 -12.37
N GLY A 85 -12.90 -9.34 -13.57
CA GLY A 85 -11.85 -8.37 -13.87
C GLY A 85 -11.92 -7.11 -13.00
N ILE A 86 -13.11 -6.60 -12.72
CA ILE A 86 -13.31 -5.49 -11.77
C ILE A 86 -12.88 -5.90 -10.36
N SER A 87 -13.31 -7.09 -9.90
CA SER A 87 -12.96 -7.58 -8.57
C SER A 87 -11.46 -7.74 -8.39
N GLU A 88 -10.73 -8.17 -9.42
CA GLU A 88 -9.28 -8.25 -9.40
C GLU A 88 -8.63 -6.86 -9.40
N ALA A 89 -9.12 -5.95 -10.25
CA ALA A 89 -8.64 -4.58 -10.33
C ALA A 89 -8.76 -3.84 -8.99
N MET A 90 -9.86 -4.01 -8.26
CA MET A 90 -10.09 -3.38 -6.96
C MET A 90 -9.04 -3.72 -5.90
N ASN A 91 -8.36 -4.87 -6.03
CA ASN A 91 -7.27 -5.24 -5.12
C ASN A 91 -6.10 -4.26 -5.19
N GLY A 92 -5.84 -3.64 -6.35
CA GLY A 92 -4.77 -2.67 -6.51
C GLY A 92 -4.91 -1.47 -5.58
N THR A 93 -6.12 -0.90 -5.50
CA THR A 93 -6.44 0.18 -4.55
C THR A 93 -6.28 -0.29 -3.11
N ALA A 94 -6.77 -1.49 -2.77
CA ALA A 94 -6.67 -2.03 -1.42
C ALA A 94 -5.20 -2.13 -0.96
N TYR A 95 -4.32 -2.64 -1.83
CA TYR A 95 -2.89 -2.74 -1.53
C TYR A 95 -2.21 -1.38 -1.37
N GLY A 96 -2.47 -0.44 -2.26
CA GLY A 96 -1.90 0.91 -2.20
C GLY A 96 -2.31 1.66 -0.93
N LEU A 97 -3.57 1.55 -0.53
CA LEU A 97 -4.08 2.18 0.69
C LEU A 97 -3.51 1.53 1.96
N VAL A 98 -3.41 0.20 2.02
CA VAL A 98 -2.83 -0.49 3.19
C VAL A 98 -1.37 -0.06 3.39
N ALA A 99 -0.55 -0.03 2.33
CA ALA A 99 0.82 0.47 2.43
C ALA A 99 0.88 1.94 2.86
N ALA A 100 0.03 2.80 2.28
CA ALA A 100 -0.01 4.22 2.62
C ALA A 100 -0.34 4.42 4.12
N ILE A 101 -1.40 3.78 4.61
CA ILE A 101 -1.83 3.87 6.02
C ILE A 101 -0.70 3.49 6.97
N LEU A 102 -0.01 2.37 6.71
CA LEU A 102 1.10 1.93 7.55
C LEU A 102 2.25 2.95 7.58
N LEU A 103 2.61 3.53 6.43
CA LEU A 103 3.66 4.56 6.34
C LEU A 103 3.28 5.85 7.07
N TYR A 104 2.03 6.30 6.95
CA TYR A 104 1.53 7.47 7.68
C TYR A 104 1.49 7.24 9.19
N LEU A 105 1.04 6.08 9.66
CA LEU A 105 1.03 5.73 11.08
C LEU A 105 2.44 5.69 11.66
N THR A 106 3.39 5.07 10.96
CA THR A 106 4.80 5.07 11.36
C THR A 106 5.34 6.49 11.45
N SER A 107 5.05 7.36 10.48
CA SER A 107 5.46 8.77 10.52
C SER A 107 4.89 9.51 11.73
N ALA A 108 3.60 9.31 12.04
CA ALA A 108 2.95 9.94 13.20
C ALA A 108 3.60 9.50 14.52
N ILE A 109 3.86 8.20 14.70
CA ILE A 109 4.52 7.66 15.89
C ILE A 109 5.93 8.24 16.02
N LEU A 110 6.72 8.23 14.94
CA LEU A 110 8.10 8.73 14.95
C LEU A 110 8.18 10.22 15.28
N SER A 111 7.25 11.02 14.73
CA SER A 111 7.10 12.44 15.04
C SER A 111 6.78 12.65 16.52
N SER A 112 5.85 11.87 17.07
CA SER A 112 5.43 11.98 18.47
C SER A 112 6.59 11.67 19.44
N VAL A 113 7.34 10.60 19.19
CA VAL A 113 8.49 10.19 20.01
C VAL A 113 9.65 11.17 19.85
N GLY A 114 9.94 11.62 18.63
CA GLY A 114 10.98 12.62 18.38
C GLY A 114 10.70 13.95 19.11
N SER A 115 9.44 14.40 19.12
CA SER A 115 9.05 15.62 19.82
C SER A 115 9.19 15.53 21.34
N ARG A 116 8.97 14.36 21.94
CA ARG A 116 9.13 14.14 23.39
C ARG A 116 10.60 14.18 23.80
N ARG A 117 11.45 13.45 23.08
CA ARG A 117 12.90 13.41 23.36
C ARG A 117 13.59 14.77 23.17
N ALA A 118 13.12 15.57 22.21
CA ALA A 118 13.64 16.92 22.02
C ALA A 118 13.29 17.88 23.17
N ARG A 119 12.19 17.62 23.90
CA ARG A 119 11.81 18.37 25.11
C ARG A 119 12.60 17.93 26.33
N GLU A 120 12.89 16.63 26.47
CA GLU A 120 13.64 16.07 27.59
C GLU A 120 15.15 16.41 27.55
N ALA A 121 15.68 16.80 26.39
CA ALA A 121 17.09 17.16 26.20
C ALA A 121 17.37 18.69 26.34
N ARG A 122 16.34 19.48 26.69
CA ARG A 122 16.44 20.92 26.98
C ARG A 122 16.30 21.14 28.48
#